data_AF-A0A9D1D3T2-F1
#
_entry.id   AF-A0A9D1D3T2-F1
#
_cell.length_a   1.000
_cell.length_b   1.000
_cell.length_c   1.000
_cell.angle_alpha   90.00
_cell.angle_beta   90.00
_cell.angle_gamma   90.00
#
_symmetry.space_group_name_H-M   'P 1'
#
loop_
_entity.id
_entity.type
_entity.pdbx_description
1 polymer ?
#
loop_
_entity_poly.entity_id
_entity_poly.type
_entity_poly.pdbx_seq_one_letter_code
_entity_poly.pdbx_strand_id
1 'polypeptide(L)'
;MPPRTTPSNKALGDAIKARRLELGLTIEDAAFRAGVGTKTWVRYESGSAIRTDKVHGICKALRWAALGGGDEARTETYDLNIDEKSLAWPDEMCKCYGRAAAVSFVAGSEILLDYTTADLEQLASMPHGSHVGELGVSWLKDLLPQQFLTRYDYEFVYAFKCSVCRLRESAEHTGRIHVHTTTDLLAIRSMCECAGILMGEWGYEPGWDDWAKDLYMEADVDYYLYSDEYVPRSHSLHFDWWNEW
;
A
#
# COMPACT_ATOMS: atom_id res chain seq x y z
N MET A 1 22.91 8.98 -10.81
CA MET A 1 23.30 7.63 -11.28
C MET A 1 22.39 7.24 -12.42
N PRO A 2 22.88 6.62 -13.52
CA PRO A 2 22.00 6.11 -14.56
C PRO A 2 21.11 4.99 -14.01
N PRO A 3 19.84 4.91 -14.41
CA PRO A 3 18.92 3.88 -13.94
C PRO A 3 19.42 2.49 -14.37
N ARG A 4 19.38 1.52 -13.45
CA ARG A 4 19.73 0.12 -13.77
C ARG A 4 18.75 -0.42 -14.82
N THR A 5 19.27 -1.05 -15.86
CA THR A 5 18.50 -1.62 -16.98
C THR A 5 18.92 -3.07 -17.22
N THR A 6 17.97 -3.93 -17.54
CA THR A 6 18.28 -5.22 -18.15
C THR A 6 18.90 -5.02 -19.53
N PRO A 7 19.87 -5.84 -19.94
CA PRO A 7 20.36 -5.82 -21.31
C PRO A 7 19.24 -6.19 -22.29
N SER A 8 19.30 -5.63 -23.50
CA SER A 8 18.37 -5.96 -24.58
C SER A 8 18.36 -7.48 -24.82
N ASN A 9 17.18 -8.09 -24.86
CA ASN A 9 17.01 -9.54 -24.97
C ASN A 9 15.79 -9.85 -25.85
N LYS A 10 16.04 -10.40 -27.04
CA LYS A 10 15.00 -10.69 -28.03
C LYS A 10 14.06 -11.81 -27.59
N ALA A 11 14.58 -12.86 -26.98
CA ALA A 11 13.79 -13.98 -26.47
C ALA A 11 12.81 -13.53 -25.38
N LEU A 12 13.24 -12.62 -24.51
CA LEU A 12 12.36 -12.02 -23.51
C LEU A 12 11.25 -11.18 -24.16
N GLY A 13 11.57 -10.37 -25.17
CA GLY A 13 10.56 -9.59 -25.89
C GLY A 13 9.52 -10.46 -26.59
N ASP A 14 9.95 -11.57 -27.18
CA ASP A 14 9.04 -12.53 -27.82
C ASP A 14 8.17 -13.26 -26.78
N ALA A 15 8.71 -13.59 -25.60
CA ALA A 15 7.95 -14.17 -24.49
C ALA A 15 6.90 -13.19 -23.92
N ILE A 16 7.25 -11.91 -23.78
CA ILE A 16 6.30 -10.85 -23.35
C ILE A 16 5.13 -10.78 -24.33
N LYS A 17 5.43 -10.78 -25.63
CA LYS A 17 4.41 -10.74 -26.68
C LYS A 17 3.53 -11.99 -26.66
N ALA A 18 4.13 -13.17 -26.56
CA ALA A 18 3.40 -14.44 -26.49
C ALA A 18 2.43 -14.46 -25.31
N ARG A 19 2.92 -14.11 -24.11
CA ARG A 19 2.09 -14.11 -22.90
C ARG A 19 0.96 -13.08 -22.96
N ARG A 20 1.20 -11.89 -23.51
CA ARG A 20 0.14 -10.88 -23.69
C ARG A 20 -0.98 -11.43 -24.58
N LEU A 21 -0.62 -12.11 -25.67
CA LEU A 21 -1.59 -12.72 -26.59
C LEU A 21 -2.35 -13.87 -25.93
N GLU A 22 -1.69 -14.72 -25.13
CA GLU A 22 -2.35 -15.77 -24.33
C GLU A 22 -3.39 -15.20 -23.36
N LEU A 23 -3.12 -14.04 -22.76
CA LEU A 23 -4.04 -13.34 -21.86
C LEU A 23 -5.14 -12.54 -22.60
N GLY A 24 -5.14 -12.55 -23.94
CA GLY A 24 -6.12 -11.83 -24.75
C GLY A 24 -6.03 -10.30 -24.64
N LEU A 25 -4.86 -9.75 -24.27
CA LEU A 25 -4.69 -8.31 -24.04
C LEU A 25 -4.23 -7.57 -25.31
N THR A 26 -4.82 -6.39 -25.53
CA THR A 26 -4.29 -5.43 -26.51
C THR A 26 -2.98 -4.81 -26.01
N ILE A 27 -2.25 -4.15 -26.91
CA ILE A 27 -1.00 -3.45 -26.53
C ILE A 27 -1.32 -2.30 -25.57
N GLU A 28 -2.44 -1.61 -25.82
CA GLU A 28 -2.97 -0.51 -25.01
C GLU A 28 -3.31 -0.99 -23.60
N ASP A 29 -4.03 -2.11 -23.48
CA ASP A 29 -4.41 -2.68 -22.17
C ASP A 29 -3.19 -3.12 -21.36
N ALA A 30 -2.23 -3.78 -22.01
CA ALA A 30 -1.04 -4.26 -21.33
C ALA A 30 -0.13 -3.09 -20.87
N ALA A 31 0.01 -2.06 -21.72
CA ALA A 31 0.75 -0.86 -21.38
C ALA A 31 0.10 -0.10 -20.21
N PHE A 32 -1.23 0.05 -20.23
CA PHE A 32 -2.00 0.68 -19.16
C PHE A 32 -1.83 -0.07 -17.83
N ARG A 33 -2.00 -1.40 -17.84
CA ARG A 33 -1.81 -2.25 -16.64
C ARG A 33 -0.39 -2.20 -16.08
N ALA A 34 0.60 -1.99 -16.94
CA ALA A 34 2.00 -1.89 -16.54
C ALA A 34 2.44 -0.47 -16.14
N GLY A 35 1.56 0.54 -16.23
CA GLY A 35 1.92 1.93 -15.93
C GLY A 35 2.98 2.50 -16.88
N VAL A 36 2.94 2.12 -18.16
CA VAL A 36 3.85 2.58 -19.20
C VAL A 36 3.11 3.05 -20.45
N GLY A 37 3.75 3.87 -21.28
CA GLY A 37 3.18 4.27 -22.57
C GLY A 37 3.17 3.12 -23.59
N THR A 38 2.21 3.15 -24.51
CA THR A 38 2.05 2.12 -25.57
C THR A 38 3.31 1.92 -26.41
N LYS A 39 3.98 3.00 -26.82
CA LYS A 39 5.26 2.92 -27.54
C LYS A 39 6.37 2.28 -26.72
N THR A 40 6.34 2.43 -25.40
CA THR A 40 7.30 1.79 -24.48
C THR A 40 7.04 0.30 -24.40
N TRP A 41 5.77 -0.12 -24.33
CA TRP A 41 5.38 -1.53 -24.37
C TRP A 41 5.82 -2.22 -25.68
N VAL A 42 5.57 -1.58 -26.82
CA VAL A 42 6.02 -2.08 -28.14
C VAL A 42 7.54 -2.29 -28.18
N ARG A 43 8.32 -1.41 -27.52
CA ARG A 43 9.78 -1.58 -27.42
C ARG A 43 10.18 -2.76 -26.54
N TYR A 44 9.42 -3.10 -25.53
CA TYR A 44 9.67 -4.28 -24.71
C TYR A 44 9.42 -5.57 -25.51
N GLU A 45 8.34 -5.62 -26.28
CA GLU A 45 8.08 -6.74 -27.21
C GLU A 45 9.13 -6.88 -28.31
N SER A 46 9.79 -5.78 -28.68
CA SER A 46 10.92 -5.83 -29.62
C SER A 46 12.23 -6.30 -28.98
N GLY A 47 12.26 -6.54 -27.65
CA GLY A 47 13.43 -7.00 -26.90
C GLY A 47 14.37 -5.87 -26.45
N SER A 48 13.88 -4.62 -26.38
CA SER A 48 14.69 -3.50 -25.89
C SER A 48 14.96 -3.61 -24.39
N ALA A 49 16.04 -2.99 -23.92
CA ALA A 49 16.39 -2.88 -22.51
C ALA A 49 15.21 -2.35 -21.65
N ILE A 50 14.97 -3.01 -20.51
CA ILE A 50 13.90 -2.66 -19.56
C ILE A 50 14.56 -2.08 -18.30
N ARG A 51 14.12 -0.90 -17.87
CA ARG A 51 14.59 -0.32 -16.61
C ARG A 51 14.03 -1.10 -15.42
N THR A 52 14.81 -1.25 -14.35
CA THR A 52 14.43 -2.03 -13.16
C THR A 52 13.12 -1.55 -12.55
N ASP A 53 12.88 -0.23 -12.51
CA ASP A 53 11.63 0.38 -12.00
C ASP A 53 10.38 0.02 -12.82
N LYS A 54 10.55 -0.50 -14.04
CA LYS A 54 9.43 -0.90 -14.93
C LYS A 54 9.17 -2.39 -14.95
N VAL A 55 10.05 -3.19 -14.36
CA VAL A 55 9.93 -4.67 -14.34
C VAL A 55 8.66 -5.10 -13.60
N HIS A 56 8.38 -4.52 -12.43
CA HIS A 56 7.20 -4.88 -11.64
C HIS A 56 5.89 -4.65 -12.41
N GLY A 57 5.73 -3.49 -13.05
CA GLY A 57 4.54 -3.19 -13.86
C GLY A 57 4.34 -4.18 -15.02
N ILE A 58 5.43 -4.59 -15.68
CA ILE A 58 5.38 -5.58 -16.78
C ILE A 58 4.97 -6.96 -16.25
N CYS A 59 5.57 -7.42 -15.15
CA CYS A 59 5.22 -8.67 -14.50
C CYS A 59 3.74 -8.71 -14.07
N LYS A 60 3.26 -7.62 -13.46
CA LYS A 60 1.86 -7.45 -13.07
C LYS A 60 0.90 -7.54 -14.27
N ALA A 61 1.22 -6.85 -15.37
CA ALA A 61 0.39 -6.87 -16.58
C ALA A 61 0.33 -8.27 -17.23
N LEU A 62 1.41 -9.06 -17.14
CA LEU A 62 1.54 -10.39 -17.76
C LEU A 62 1.21 -11.55 -16.82
N ARG A 63 0.86 -11.26 -15.56
CA ARG A 63 0.69 -12.28 -14.50
C ARG A 63 1.91 -13.20 -14.42
N TRP A 64 3.09 -12.61 -14.52
CA TRP A 64 4.35 -13.30 -14.33
C TRP A 64 4.87 -13.03 -12.93
N ALA A 65 5.37 -14.07 -12.29
CA ALA A 65 6.15 -13.93 -11.08
C ALA A 65 7.39 -13.07 -11.39
N ALA A 66 8.26 -13.56 -12.28
CA ALA A 66 9.47 -12.88 -12.69
C ALA A 66 9.51 -12.63 -14.20
N LEU A 67 10.32 -11.65 -14.59
CA LEU A 67 10.53 -11.30 -15.98
C LEU A 67 11.16 -12.48 -16.73
N GLY A 68 10.39 -13.13 -17.62
CA GLY A 68 10.83 -14.32 -18.37
C GLY A 68 9.99 -15.58 -18.12
N GLY A 69 9.00 -15.55 -17.21
CA GLY A 69 7.91 -16.54 -17.18
C GLY A 69 8.30 -17.97 -16.78
N GLY A 70 9.27 -18.17 -15.89
CA GLY A 70 9.65 -19.50 -15.39
C GLY A 70 8.55 -20.16 -14.55
N ASP A 71 8.20 -21.40 -14.92
CA ASP A 71 7.16 -22.27 -14.31
C ASP A 71 7.77 -23.30 -13.33
N GLU A 72 8.88 -22.97 -12.68
CA GLU A 72 9.43 -23.78 -11.61
C GLU A 72 8.80 -23.34 -10.29
N ALA A 73 8.17 -24.29 -9.61
CA ALA A 73 7.64 -24.18 -8.27
C ALA A 73 8.68 -23.58 -7.31
N ARG A 74 8.64 -22.26 -7.23
CA ARG A 74 9.01 -21.46 -6.09
C ARG A 74 7.76 -20.69 -5.73
N THR A 75 7.04 -21.22 -4.76
CA THR A 75 6.46 -20.39 -3.70
C THR A 75 7.61 -19.71 -2.95
N GLU A 76 8.52 -19.04 -3.66
CA GLU A 76 9.24 -17.90 -3.13
C GLU A 76 8.24 -16.80 -3.38
N THR A 77 7.34 -16.68 -2.41
CA THR A 77 6.62 -15.45 -2.15
C THR A 77 7.56 -14.30 -2.45
N TYR A 78 7.10 -13.30 -3.18
CA TYR A 78 7.80 -12.03 -3.31
C TYR A 78 7.79 -11.32 -1.94
N ASP A 79 8.09 -12.01 -0.83
CA ASP A 79 8.53 -11.42 0.43
C ASP A 79 9.65 -10.47 0.01
N LEU A 80 9.32 -9.19 -0.10
CA LEU A 80 10.26 -8.13 -0.39
C LEU A 80 11.16 -7.98 0.83
N ASN A 81 12.06 -8.94 1.10
CA ASN A 81 13.02 -8.93 2.20
C ASN A 81 12.44 -8.46 3.57
N ILE A 82 11.14 -8.65 3.82
CA ILE A 82 10.56 -8.30 5.11
C ILE A 82 10.90 -9.44 6.06
N ASP A 83 11.81 -9.17 6.97
CA ASP A 83 12.32 -10.12 7.96
C ASP A 83 12.45 -9.45 9.33
N GLU A 84 12.92 -10.18 10.33
CA GLU A 84 13.07 -9.66 11.69
C GLU A 84 14.06 -8.49 11.81
N LYS A 85 14.78 -8.16 10.73
CA LYS A 85 15.71 -7.02 10.65
C LYS A 85 15.11 -5.82 9.93
N SER A 86 13.88 -5.94 9.42
CA SER A 86 13.16 -4.82 8.83
C SER A 86 12.88 -3.75 9.89
N LEU A 87 12.92 -2.49 9.44
CA LEU A 87 12.63 -1.36 10.32
C LEU A 87 11.21 -1.46 10.85
N ALA A 88 11.02 -1.27 12.16
CA ALA A 88 9.74 -1.41 12.86
C ALA A 88 9.19 -2.85 12.94
N TRP A 89 10.05 -3.87 12.92
CA TRP A 89 9.61 -5.25 13.14
C TRP A 89 8.93 -5.44 14.52
N PRO A 90 7.66 -5.93 14.58
CA PRO A 90 6.91 -6.04 15.83
C PRO A 90 7.08 -7.43 16.47
N ASP A 91 8.14 -7.62 17.27
CA ASP A 91 8.47 -8.94 17.86
C ASP A 91 7.33 -9.57 18.67
N GLU A 92 6.62 -8.82 19.51
CA GLU A 92 5.53 -9.41 20.31
C GLU A 92 4.30 -9.73 19.45
N MET A 93 4.02 -8.91 18.43
CA MET A 93 2.97 -9.25 17.45
C MET A 93 3.30 -10.56 16.72
N CYS A 94 4.55 -10.72 16.27
CA CYS A 94 5.00 -11.95 15.61
C CYS A 94 4.79 -13.17 16.51
N LYS A 95 5.05 -13.04 17.82
CA LYS A 95 4.82 -14.11 18.80
C LYS A 95 3.33 -14.41 19.04
N CYS A 96 2.49 -13.38 19.12
CA CYS A 96 1.06 -13.53 19.47
C CYS A 96 0.19 -13.93 18.27
N TYR A 97 0.45 -13.34 17.09
CA TYR A 97 -0.38 -13.46 15.89
C TYR A 97 0.35 -14.13 14.72
N GLY A 98 1.63 -14.45 14.87
CA GLY A 98 2.43 -15.11 13.85
C GLY A 98 3.12 -14.14 12.87
N ARG A 99 3.97 -14.71 12.02
CA ARG A 99 4.80 -13.94 11.07
C ARG A 99 3.97 -13.14 10.07
N ALA A 100 2.85 -13.67 9.60
CA ALA A 100 2.00 -13.00 8.62
C ALA A 100 1.47 -11.64 9.15
N ALA A 101 1.11 -11.59 10.44
CA ALA A 101 0.71 -10.34 11.10
C ALA A 101 1.85 -9.32 11.12
N ALA A 102 3.05 -9.73 11.54
CA ALA A 102 4.22 -8.87 11.57
C ALA A 102 4.60 -8.34 10.17
N VAL A 103 4.55 -9.19 9.15
CA VAL A 103 4.78 -8.80 7.75
C VAL A 103 3.72 -7.80 7.28
N SER A 104 2.44 -8.03 7.59
CA SER A 104 1.37 -7.11 7.22
C SER A 104 1.53 -5.72 7.86
N PHE A 105 1.99 -5.65 9.11
CA PHE A 105 2.26 -4.39 9.79
C PHE A 105 3.39 -3.63 9.10
N VAL A 106 4.53 -4.27 8.86
CA VAL A 106 5.68 -3.62 8.20
C VAL A 106 5.30 -3.16 6.80
N ALA A 107 4.77 -4.05 5.97
CA ALA A 107 4.40 -3.74 4.59
C ALA A 107 3.34 -2.63 4.51
N GLY A 108 2.27 -2.73 5.31
CA GLY A 108 1.19 -1.75 5.34
C GLY A 108 1.67 -0.37 5.80
N SER A 109 2.52 -0.32 6.83
CA SER A 109 3.06 0.92 7.36
C SER A 109 4.00 1.64 6.39
N GLU A 110 4.80 0.89 5.62
CA GLU A 110 5.69 1.46 4.61
C GLU A 110 4.89 2.07 3.45
N ILE A 111 3.91 1.33 2.92
CA ILE A 111 3.03 1.84 1.86
C ILE A 111 2.27 3.09 2.32
N LEU A 112 1.73 3.05 3.55
CA LEU A 112 0.96 4.18 4.07
C LEU A 112 1.83 5.43 4.27
N LEU A 113 3.11 5.28 4.64
CA LEU A 113 4.04 6.41 4.70
C LEU A 113 4.34 7.00 3.32
N ASP A 114 4.44 6.16 2.28
CA ASP A 114 4.60 6.64 0.90
C ASP A 114 3.36 7.41 0.44
N TYR A 115 2.16 6.89 0.72
CA TYR A 115 0.89 7.52 0.39
C TYR A 115 0.71 8.87 1.09
N THR A 116 0.95 8.93 2.40
CA THR A 116 0.89 10.18 3.16
C THR A 116 1.92 11.19 2.66
N THR A 117 3.13 10.75 2.31
CA THR A 117 4.17 11.64 1.79
C THR A 117 3.80 12.21 0.43
N ALA A 118 3.27 11.39 -0.49
CA ALA A 118 2.84 11.84 -1.81
C ALA A 118 1.68 12.85 -1.74
N ASP A 119 0.69 12.61 -0.88
CA ASP A 119 -0.44 13.53 -0.70
C ASP A 119 0.02 14.84 -0.01
N LEU A 120 0.93 14.78 0.98
CA LEU A 120 1.53 15.96 1.60
C LEU A 120 2.33 16.82 0.62
N GLU A 121 3.10 16.20 -0.27
CA GLU A 121 3.86 16.94 -1.30
C GLU A 121 2.96 17.73 -2.23
N GLN A 122 1.82 17.15 -2.63
CA GLN A 122 0.83 17.86 -3.44
C GLN A 122 0.15 18.98 -2.65
N LEU A 123 -0.35 18.69 -1.43
CA LEU A 123 -1.01 19.68 -0.57
C LEU A 123 -0.08 20.87 -0.24
N ALA A 124 1.21 20.64 -0.05
CA ALA A 124 2.20 21.69 0.21
C ALA A 124 2.30 22.75 -0.91
N SER A 125 1.92 22.37 -2.14
CA SER A 125 1.91 23.28 -3.29
C SER A 125 0.59 24.03 -3.47
N MET A 126 -0.42 23.71 -2.67
CA MET A 126 -1.77 24.27 -2.76
C MET A 126 -2.00 25.37 -1.71
N PRO A 127 -3.05 26.21 -1.88
CA PRO A 127 -3.41 27.20 -0.87
C PRO A 127 -3.70 26.58 0.50
N HIS A 128 -3.43 27.33 1.57
CA HIS A 128 -3.82 26.93 2.93
C HIS A 128 -5.32 26.63 3.01
N GLY A 129 -5.66 25.53 3.70
CA GLY A 129 -7.02 25.00 3.79
C GLY A 129 -7.42 24.06 2.66
N SER A 130 -6.55 23.83 1.67
CA SER A 130 -6.78 22.77 0.67
C SER A 130 -6.74 21.40 1.32
N HIS A 131 -7.51 20.45 0.78
CA HIS A 131 -7.67 19.13 1.36
C HIS A 131 -7.54 18.00 0.33
N VAL A 132 -7.35 16.77 0.81
CA VAL A 132 -7.20 15.55 0.00
C VAL A 132 -8.26 15.41 -1.09
N GLY A 133 -9.51 15.79 -0.81
CA GLY A 133 -10.60 15.75 -1.80
C GLY A 133 -10.40 16.60 -3.06
N GLU A 134 -9.48 17.58 -3.04
CA GLU A 134 -9.16 18.47 -4.18
C GLU A 134 -7.94 17.99 -4.98
N LEU A 135 -7.22 16.98 -4.49
CA LEU A 135 -6.08 16.42 -5.20
C LEU A 135 -6.53 15.71 -6.47
N GLY A 136 -5.79 15.90 -7.57
CA GLY A 136 -6.06 15.23 -8.83
C GLY A 136 -5.89 13.71 -8.73
N VAL A 137 -4.91 13.26 -7.94
CA VAL A 137 -4.69 11.87 -7.55
C VAL A 137 -4.31 11.86 -6.08
N SER A 138 -5.09 11.15 -5.26
CA SER A 138 -4.79 10.93 -3.84
C SER A 138 -4.90 9.45 -3.52
N TRP A 139 -3.95 8.97 -2.72
CA TRP A 139 -3.98 7.61 -2.20
C TRP A 139 -4.80 7.50 -0.91
N LEU A 140 -4.88 8.57 -0.11
CA LEU A 140 -5.62 8.57 1.14
C LEU A 140 -7.13 8.74 0.96
N LYS A 141 -7.56 9.33 -0.17
CA LYS A 141 -8.97 9.60 -0.46
C LYS A 141 -9.87 8.37 -0.36
N ASP A 142 -9.38 7.22 -0.82
CA ASP A 142 -10.13 5.96 -0.82
C ASP A 142 -9.85 5.09 0.43
N LEU A 143 -8.88 5.48 1.26
CA LEU A 143 -8.51 4.77 2.50
C LEU A 143 -9.18 5.36 3.74
N LEU A 144 -9.46 6.66 3.74
CA LEU A 144 -10.02 7.38 4.88
C LEU A 144 -11.55 7.54 4.78
N PRO A 145 -12.25 7.72 5.92
CA PRO A 145 -13.70 7.89 5.96
C PRO A 145 -14.24 8.98 5.04
N GLN A 146 -15.14 8.63 4.12
CA GLN A 146 -15.64 9.58 3.12
C GLN A 146 -16.33 10.81 3.74
N GLN A 147 -17.02 10.65 4.88
CA GLN A 147 -17.76 11.72 5.55
C GLN A 147 -16.89 12.97 5.82
N PHE A 148 -15.60 12.78 6.11
CA PHE A 148 -14.70 13.86 6.51
C PHE A 148 -13.70 14.22 5.42
N LEU A 149 -13.94 13.84 4.16
CA LEU A 149 -13.00 14.04 3.04
C LEU A 149 -12.50 15.49 2.90
N THR A 150 -13.35 16.48 3.18
CA THR A 150 -13.00 17.91 3.08
C THR A 150 -12.23 18.43 4.31
N ARG A 151 -12.00 17.59 5.32
CA ARG A 151 -11.27 17.92 6.56
C ARG A 151 -9.86 17.34 6.56
N TYR A 152 -9.50 16.55 5.55
CA TYR A 152 -8.17 15.97 5.40
C TYR A 152 -7.22 16.98 4.74
N ASP A 153 -6.93 18.05 5.47
CA ASP A 153 -5.97 19.07 5.08
C ASP A 153 -4.52 18.66 5.36
N TYR A 154 -3.57 19.54 5.04
CA TYR A 154 -2.14 19.29 5.27
C TYR A 154 -1.84 18.94 6.73
N GLU A 155 -2.44 19.66 7.69
CA GLU A 155 -2.17 19.46 9.12
C GLU A 155 -2.68 18.10 9.59
N PHE A 156 -3.89 17.72 9.17
CA PHE A 156 -4.43 16.40 9.43
C PHE A 156 -3.56 15.29 8.83
N VAL A 157 -3.21 15.37 7.54
CA VAL A 157 -2.40 14.33 6.89
C VAL A 157 -1.02 14.22 7.54
N TYR A 158 -0.46 15.35 7.99
CA TYR A 158 0.80 15.36 8.73
C TYR A 158 0.66 14.67 10.10
N ALA A 159 -0.40 14.96 10.85
CA ALA A 159 -0.70 14.30 12.13
C ALA A 159 -0.96 12.79 11.95
N PHE A 160 -1.62 12.41 10.86
CA PHE A 160 -1.84 11.02 10.49
C PHE A 160 -0.52 10.30 10.20
N LYS A 161 0.37 10.92 9.42
CA LYS A 161 1.74 10.42 9.20
C LYS A 161 2.52 10.25 10.51
N CYS A 162 2.43 11.23 11.42
CA CYS A 162 3.06 11.13 12.75
C CYS A 162 2.52 9.94 13.56
N SER A 163 1.24 9.63 13.43
CA SER A 163 0.62 8.47 14.10
C SER A 163 1.20 7.16 13.56
N VAL A 164 1.36 7.03 12.24
CA VAL A 164 2.04 5.87 11.63
C VAL A 164 3.49 5.74 12.13
N CYS A 165 4.26 6.83 12.18
CA CYS A 165 5.62 6.83 12.71
C CYS A 165 5.66 6.38 14.18
N ARG A 166 4.77 6.91 15.02
CA ARG A 166 4.70 6.55 16.45
C ARG A 166 4.37 5.07 16.65
N LEU A 167 3.43 4.52 15.86
CA LEU A 167 3.09 3.09 15.93
C LEU A 167 4.29 2.22 15.54
N ARG A 168 5.05 2.62 14.52
CA ARG A 168 6.30 1.96 14.11
C ARG A 168 7.39 2.02 15.18
N GLU A 169 7.62 3.19 15.76
CA GLU A 169 8.58 3.39 16.85
C GLU A 169 8.19 2.57 18.09
N SER A 170 6.90 2.53 18.43
CA SER A 170 6.38 1.72 19.53
C SER A 170 6.65 0.23 19.31
N ALA A 171 6.37 -0.26 18.10
CA ALA A 171 6.63 -1.65 17.72
C ALA A 171 8.12 -2.00 17.84
N GLU A 172 9.00 -1.12 17.37
CA GLU A 172 10.46 -1.33 17.42
C GLU A 172 11.00 -1.34 18.86
N HIS A 173 10.53 -0.45 19.72
CA HIS A 173 11.09 -0.29 21.06
C HIS A 173 10.48 -1.20 22.13
N THR A 174 9.18 -1.51 22.01
CA THR A 174 8.45 -2.25 23.04
C THR A 174 7.95 -3.61 22.55
N GLY A 175 8.06 -3.88 21.25
CA GLY A 175 7.43 -5.03 20.59
C GLY A 175 5.91 -4.89 20.45
N ARG A 176 5.29 -3.86 21.05
CA ARG A 176 3.84 -3.68 21.15
C ARG A 176 3.38 -2.46 20.37
N ILE A 177 2.12 -2.52 19.92
CA ILE A 177 1.41 -1.39 19.33
C ILE A 177 0.61 -0.72 20.43
N HIS A 178 0.86 0.58 20.62
CA HIS A 178 0.10 1.41 21.54
C HIS A 178 -0.80 2.36 20.76
N VAL A 179 -2.11 2.16 20.92
CA VAL A 179 -3.16 3.02 20.34
C VAL A 179 -3.54 4.07 21.39
N HIS A 180 -3.49 5.34 21.01
CA HIS A 180 -3.84 6.46 21.87
C HIS A 180 -5.06 7.23 21.39
N THR A 181 -5.26 7.30 20.08
CA THR A 181 -6.27 8.18 19.49
C THR A 181 -7.05 7.49 18.37
N THR A 182 -8.16 8.09 17.91
CA THR A 182 -8.87 7.58 16.72
C THR A 182 -7.98 7.65 15.48
N THR A 183 -7.09 8.64 15.38
CA THR A 183 -6.09 8.70 14.31
C THR A 183 -5.18 7.47 14.30
N ASP A 184 -4.81 6.92 15.47
CA ASP A 184 -4.05 5.65 15.53
C ASP A 184 -4.87 4.46 15.03
N LEU A 185 -6.15 4.37 15.39
CA LEU A 185 -7.05 3.31 14.90
C LEU A 185 -7.22 3.38 13.38
N LEU A 186 -7.41 4.58 12.84
CA LEU A 186 -7.50 4.80 11.40
C LEU A 186 -6.19 4.47 10.69
N ALA A 187 -5.05 4.77 11.31
CA ALA A 187 -3.74 4.40 10.77
C ALA A 187 -3.60 2.88 10.72
N ILE A 188 -3.95 2.16 11.78
CA ILE A 188 -3.93 0.69 11.84
C ILE A 188 -4.80 0.08 10.75
N ARG A 189 -6.05 0.52 10.65
CA ARG A 189 -6.97 0.04 9.61
C ARG A 189 -6.40 0.31 8.20
N SER A 190 -5.92 1.52 7.95
CA SER A 190 -5.34 1.91 6.66
C SER A 190 -4.08 1.10 6.32
N MET A 191 -3.25 0.77 7.32
CA MET A 191 -2.09 -0.11 7.12
C MET A 191 -2.53 -1.50 6.66
N CYS A 192 -3.59 -2.07 7.25
CA CYS A 192 -4.14 -3.35 6.80
C CYS A 192 -4.66 -3.30 5.37
N GLU A 193 -5.42 -2.26 5.00
CA GLU A 193 -5.90 -2.09 3.63
C GLU A 193 -4.74 -2.00 2.63
N CYS A 194 -3.70 -1.21 2.96
CA CYS A 194 -2.48 -1.12 2.17
C CYS A 194 -1.76 -2.47 2.04
N ALA A 195 -1.68 -3.24 3.13
CA ALA A 195 -1.03 -4.54 3.14
C ALA A 195 -1.80 -5.58 2.30
N GLY A 196 -3.13 -5.53 2.27
CA GLY A 196 -3.97 -6.59 1.71
C GLY A 196 -3.67 -6.98 0.28
N ILE A 197 -3.30 -6.01 -0.57
CA ILE A 197 -2.89 -6.27 -1.95
C ILE A 197 -1.61 -7.13 -1.99
N LEU A 198 -0.60 -6.76 -1.20
CA LEU A 198 0.66 -7.50 -1.14
C LEU A 198 0.51 -8.85 -0.46
N MET A 199 -0.23 -8.92 0.65
CA MET A 199 -0.44 -10.16 1.39
C MET A 199 -1.11 -11.23 0.53
N GLY A 200 -2.10 -10.84 -0.28
CA GLY A 200 -2.73 -11.74 -1.25
C GLY A 200 -1.79 -12.16 -2.39
N GLU A 201 -1.00 -11.23 -2.94
CA GLU A 201 0.01 -11.54 -3.97
C GLU A 201 1.13 -12.46 -3.44
N TRP A 202 1.48 -12.34 -2.16
CA TRP A 202 2.44 -13.18 -1.47
C TRP A 202 1.84 -14.49 -0.96
N GLY A 203 0.58 -14.80 -1.28
CA GLY A 203 -0.03 -16.09 -0.94
C GLY A 203 -0.20 -16.31 0.57
N TYR A 204 -0.28 -15.24 1.36
CA TYR A 204 -0.71 -15.37 2.76
C TYR A 204 -2.21 -15.69 2.80
N GLU A 205 -2.57 -16.70 3.58
CA GLU A 205 -3.96 -17.05 3.83
C GLU A 205 -4.67 -15.95 4.64
N PRO A 206 -6.00 -15.78 4.50
CA PRO A 206 -6.78 -14.83 5.29
C PRO A 206 -6.58 -15.00 6.81
N GLY A 207 -6.72 -13.90 7.57
CA GLY A 207 -6.52 -13.86 9.03
C GLY A 207 -5.20 -13.20 9.45
N TRP A 208 -4.34 -12.81 8.51
CA TRP A 208 -3.12 -12.04 8.80
C TRP A 208 -3.41 -10.65 9.40
N ASP A 209 -4.63 -10.14 9.28
CA ASP A 209 -5.11 -8.85 9.76
C ASP A 209 -5.84 -8.92 11.11
N ASP A 210 -5.96 -10.11 11.72
CA ASP A 210 -6.73 -10.30 12.96
C ASP A 210 -6.17 -9.47 14.13
N TRP A 211 -4.84 -9.28 14.17
CA TRP A 211 -4.17 -8.41 15.15
C TRP A 211 -4.71 -6.97 15.15
N ALA A 212 -5.13 -6.49 13.98
CA ALA A 212 -5.61 -5.13 13.80
C ALA A 212 -7.10 -5.05 14.10
N LYS A 213 -7.88 -6.06 13.66
CA LYS A 213 -9.30 -6.19 13.98
C LYS A 213 -9.54 -6.16 15.49
N ASP A 214 -8.72 -6.88 16.26
CA ASP A 214 -8.81 -6.87 17.72
C ASP A 214 -8.65 -5.46 18.33
N LEU A 215 -8.02 -4.51 17.64
CA LEU A 215 -7.82 -3.15 18.11
C LEU A 215 -8.93 -2.18 17.68
N TYR A 216 -9.37 -2.22 16.42
CA TYR A 216 -10.36 -1.26 15.91
C TYR A 216 -11.80 -1.77 15.93
N MET A 217 -12.04 -3.09 16.07
CA MET A 217 -13.40 -3.61 16.21
C MET A 217 -14.01 -3.26 17.58
N GLU A 218 -13.22 -3.12 18.64
CA GLU A 218 -13.75 -2.67 19.95
C GLU A 218 -14.41 -1.28 19.86
N ALA A 219 -13.94 -0.46 18.92
CA ALA A 219 -14.45 0.89 18.70
C ALA A 219 -15.53 0.95 17.60
N ASP A 220 -15.91 -0.17 16.99
CA ASP A 220 -16.87 -0.23 15.86
C ASP A 220 -16.49 0.72 14.70
N VAL A 221 -15.18 0.90 14.46
CA VAL A 221 -14.66 1.86 13.46
C VAL A 221 -15.23 1.61 12.07
N ASP A 222 -15.30 0.35 11.63
CA ASP A 222 -15.84 0.02 10.31
C ASP A 222 -17.32 0.37 10.18
N TYR A 223 -18.11 0.07 11.21
CA TYR A 223 -19.54 0.37 11.21
C TYR A 223 -19.77 1.89 11.18
N TYR A 224 -19.14 2.66 12.06
CA TYR A 224 -19.41 4.09 12.14
C TYR A 224 -18.73 4.91 11.05
N LEU A 225 -17.50 4.58 10.65
CA LEU A 225 -16.70 5.45 9.78
C LEU A 225 -16.63 4.99 8.33
N TYR A 226 -16.93 3.72 8.04
CA TYR A 226 -16.76 3.13 6.71
C TYR A 226 -18.06 2.53 6.13
N SER A 227 -19.17 2.61 6.86
CA SER A 227 -20.50 2.30 6.34
C SER A 227 -21.26 3.57 5.94
N ASP A 228 -22.54 3.42 5.55
CA ASP A 228 -23.43 4.54 5.23
C ASP A 228 -23.99 5.26 6.47
N GLU A 229 -23.43 5.01 7.66
CA GLU A 229 -23.81 5.70 8.90
C GLU A 229 -23.20 7.10 8.98
N TYR A 230 -24.02 8.07 9.40
CA TYR A 230 -23.55 9.43 9.64
C TYR A 230 -23.09 9.57 11.09
N VAL A 231 -21.85 10.00 11.30
CA VAL A 231 -21.27 10.24 12.63
C VAL A 231 -21.48 11.71 13.02
N PRO A 232 -22.40 12.03 13.96
CA PRO A 232 -22.61 13.40 14.41
C PRO A 232 -21.49 13.86 15.34
N ARG A 233 -21.34 15.18 15.51
CA ARG A 233 -20.32 15.79 16.40
C ARG A 233 -20.37 15.28 17.86
N SER A 234 -21.53 14.82 18.33
CA SER A 234 -21.68 14.26 19.67
C SER A 234 -21.07 12.86 19.84
N HIS A 235 -20.69 12.19 18.75
CA HIS A 235 -20.12 10.85 18.78
C HIS A 235 -18.59 10.92 18.97
N SER A 236 -18.02 9.99 19.74
CA SER A 236 -16.58 9.96 20.03
C SER A 236 -15.70 9.77 18.79
N LEU A 237 -16.21 9.09 17.77
CA LEU A 237 -15.53 8.90 16.48
C LEU A 237 -15.71 10.08 15.51
N HIS A 238 -16.31 11.19 15.90
CA HIS A 238 -16.36 12.36 15.02
C HIS A 238 -14.96 12.97 14.84
N PHE A 239 -14.66 13.46 13.63
CA PHE A 239 -13.34 13.99 13.25
C PHE A 239 -12.72 14.97 14.25
N ASP A 240 -13.54 15.84 14.83
CA ASP A 240 -13.08 16.84 15.80
C ASP A 240 -12.36 16.25 17.02
N TRP A 241 -12.58 14.97 17.33
CA TRP A 241 -12.02 14.27 18.49
C TRP A 241 -10.84 13.35 18.14
N TRP A 242 -10.47 13.21 16.87
CA TRP A 242 -9.57 12.13 16.43
C TRP A 242 -8.15 12.22 16.99
N ASN A 243 -7.71 13.40 17.42
CA ASN A 243 -6.38 13.64 17.98
C ASN A 243 -6.42 13.94 19.50
N GLU A 244 -7.59 13.82 20.14
CA GLU A 244 -7.73 14.00 21.58
C GLU A 244 -7.31 12.74 22.35
N TRP A 245 -6.84 12.95 23.59
CA TRP A 245 -6.32 11.95 24.52
C TRP A 245 -7.24 11.81 25.73
#